data_AF-A0A958V3A8-F1
#
_entry.id   AF-A0A958V3A8-F1
#
_cell.length_a   1.000
_cell.length_b   1.000
_cell.length_c   1.000
_cell.angle_alpha   90.00
_cell.angle_beta   90.00
_cell.angle_gamma   90.00
#
_symmetry.space_group_name_H-M   'P 1'
#
loop_
_entity.id
_entity.type
_entity.pdbx_description
1 polymer ?
#
loop_
_entity_poly.entity_id
_entity_poly.type
_entity_poly.pdbx_seq_one_letter_code
_entity_poly.pdbx_strand_id
1 'polypeptide(L)'
;GPRSCAISALIYSGETDCQYGCLGDGDCVVACKFDAMYMDETTGLPVVITDKCTSCGACVDACPRNIIEMRPKNKRDLKIYVGCLNEDKGGIAKRACEVACIGCAKCEEVCPKGAVTMVNNLAYIDPVFCTLCRKCVDVCPTHAIVETNFPPKKEKVTVSKVKVENNA
;
A
#
# COMPACT_ATOMS: atom_id res chain seq x y z
N GLY A 1 -9.49 28.84 -0.11
CA GLY A 1 -9.73 28.49 1.32
C GLY A 1 -8.61 27.58 1.79
N PRO A 2 -8.47 27.32 3.10
CA PRO A 2 -7.50 26.35 3.57
C PRO A 2 -7.82 24.97 2.98
N ARG A 3 -6.80 24.28 2.46
CA ARG A 3 -6.89 22.88 2.02
C ARG A 3 -6.92 21.99 3.26
N SER A 4 -7.88 21.07 3.35
CA SER A 4 -7.99 20.11 4.45
C SER A 4 -8.63 18.82 3.96
N CYS A 5 -8.04 17.69 4.34
CA CYS A 5 -8.55 16.36 4.00
C CYS A 5 -9.97 16.17 4.53
N ALA A 6 -10.28 16.68 5.74
CA ALA A 6 -11.60 16.55 6.34
C ALA A 6 -12.70 17.26 5.53
N ILE A 7 -12.41 18.45 5.01
CA ILE A 7 -13.34 19.18 4.13
C ILE A 7 -13.46 18.47 2.80
N SER A 8 -12.33 18.15 2.18
CA SER A 8 -12.28 17.46 0.89
C SER A 8 -13.06 16.15 0.94
N ALA A 9 -12.87 15.32 1.96
CA ALA A 9 -13.59 14.06 2.13
C ALA A 9 -15.12 14.21 2.19
N LEU A 10 -15.63 15.35 2.65
CA LEU A 10 -17.07 15.60 2.75
C LEU A 10 -17.71 16.06 1.43
N ILE A 11 -16.99 16.87 0.65
CA ILE A 11 -17.52 17.52 -0.55
C ILE A 11 -17.04 16.88 -1.86
N TYR A 12 -15.98 16.08 -1.79
CA TYR A 12 -15.22 15.64 -2.95
C TYR A 12 -14.53 14.28 -2.72
N SER A 13 -14.42 13.48 -3.79
CA SER A 13 -13.79 12.16 -3.70
C SER A 13 -12.29 12.17 -4.01
N GLY A 14 -11.67 13.33 -4.22
CA GLY A 14 -10.28 13.48 -4.63
C GLY A 14 -10.12 13.54 -6.15
N GLU A 15 -8.92 13.90 -6.62
CA GLU A 15 -8.60 14.14 -8.04
C GLU A 15 -8.47 12.89 -8.91
N THR A 16 -8.65 11.72 -8.30
CA THR A 16 -8.57 10.42 -8.97
C THR A 16 -9.92 9.74 -8.98
N ASP A 17 -10.14 8.82 -9.93
CA ASP A 17 -11.34 7.97 -9.96
C ASP A 17 -11.47 7.04 -8.73
N CYS A 18 -10.48 7.01 -7.83
CA CYS A 18 -10.50 6.24 -6.60
C CYS A 18 -10.95 7.08 -5.40
N GLN A 19 -12.08 6.70 -4.79
CA GLN A 19 -12.61 7.39 -3.60
C GLN A 19 -11.92 6.99 -2.28
N TYR A 20 -11.01 6.02 -2.31
CA TYR A 20 -10.34 5.46 -1.13
C TYR A 20 -8.92 6.00 -0.91
N GLY A 21 -8.32 6.62 -1.94
CA GLY A 21 -6.92 7.06 -1.92
C GLY A 21 -6.66 8.30 -1.07
N CYS A 22 -5.39 8.69 -0.93
CA CYS A 22 -5.03 9.93 -0.25
C CYS A 22 -5.62 11.15 -0.99
N LEU A 23 -6.08 12.15 -0.24
CA LEU A 23 -6.61 13.41 -0.78
C LEU A 23 -5.53 14.45 -1.07
N GLY A 24 -4.34 14.31 -0.48
CA GLY A 24 -3.21 15.22 -0.72
C GLY A 24 -3.24 16.55 0.06
N ASP A 25 -4.26 16.81 0.90
CA ASP A 25 -4.38 18.10 1.60
C ASP A 25 -3.53 18.22 2.88
N GLY A 26 -2.94 17.12 3.36
CA GLY A 26 -1.89 17.19 4.40
C GLY A 26 -2.34 17.29 5.86
N ASP A 27 -3.60 16.98 6.20
CA ASP A 27 -4.08 17.00 7.61
C ASP A 27 -3.20 16.15 8.55
N CYS A 28 -2.68 15.02 8.08
CA CYS A 28 -1.75 14.17 8.83
C CYS A 28 -0.40 14.84 9.14
N VAL A 29 0.08 15.71 8.24
CA VAL A 29 1.29 16.51 8.44
C VAL A 29 1.04 17.61 9.48
N VAL A 30 -0.10 18.31 9.36
CA VAL A 30 -0.51 19.35 10.32
C VAL A 30 -0.70 18.77 11.73
N ALA A 31 -1.23 17.55 11.84
CA ALA A 31 -1.42 16.87 13.12
C ALA A 31 -0.09 16.44 13.79
N CYS A 32 1.00 16.35 13.04
CA CYS A 32 2.28 15.88 13.56
C CYS A 32 3.00 16.98 14.36
N LYS A 33 3.04 16.86 15.69
CA LYS A 33 3.74 17.81 16.58
C LYS A 33 5.26 17.61 16.67
N PHE A 34 5.82 16.67 15.91
CA PHE A 34 7.21 16.25 15.99
C PHE A 34 7.99 16.53 14.70
N ASP A 35 7.38 17.22 13.73
CA ASP A 35 7.94 17.46 12.39
C ASP A 35 8.45 16.17 11.73
N ALA A 36 7.73 15.06 11.97
CA ALA A 36 8.07 13.72 11.51
C ALA A 36 7.38 13.37 10.19
N MET A 37 6.64 14.30 9.58
CA MET A 37 5.95 14.09 8.32
C MET A 37 6.07 15.32 7.42
N TYR A 38 6.06 15.10 6.11
CA TYR A 38 5.93 16.15 5.10
C TYR A 38 5.13 15.61 3.90
N MET A 39 4.59 16.50 3.08
CA MET A 39 3.99 16.12 1.80
C MET A 39 5.07 16.13 0.73
N ASP A 40 5.27 15.00 0.04
CA ASP A 40 6.19 14.95 -1.09
C ASP A 40 5.57 15.62 -2.31
N GLU A 41 6.25 16.61 -2.89
CA GLU A 41 5.73 17.42 -3.99
C GLU A 41 5.64 16.64 -5.31
N THR A 42 6.43 15.57 -5.47
CA THR A 42 6.46 14.77 -6.69
C THR A 42 5.30 13.79 -6.74
N THR A 43 5.02 13.12 -5.62
CA THR A 43 3.99 12.09 -5.51
C THR A 43 2.66 12.62 -4.97
N GLY A 44 2.67 13.76 -4.29
CA GLY A 44 1.50 14.29 -3.57
C GLY A 44 1.12 13.48 -2.33
N LEU A 45 1.99 12.57 -1.86
CA LEU A 45 1.71 11.66 -0.75
C LEU A 45 2.46 12.06 0.53
N PRO A 46 1.90 11.79 1.72
CA PRO A 46 2.59 12.04 2.97
C PRO A 46 3.76 11.06 3.17
N VAL A 47 4.93 11.59 3.49
CA VAL A 47 6.14 10.82 3.80
C VAL A 47 6.47 10.96 5.28
N VAL A 48 6.75 9.83 5.93
CA VAL A 48 7.12 9.76 7.35
C VAL A 48 8.63 9.71 7.52
N ILE A 49 9.19 10.67 8.24
CA ILE A 49 10.57 10.69 8.70
C ILE A 49 10.68 9.79 9.94
N THR A 50 11.08 8.53 9.71
CA THR A 50 11.05 7.47 10.73
C THR A 50 11.88 7.79 11.97
N ASP A 51 12.96 8.57 11.83
CA ASP A 51 13.84 8.94 12.95
C ASP A 51 13.24 9.96 13.92
N LYS A 52 12.25 10.74 13.46
CA LYS A 52 11.53 11.73 14.28
C LYS A 52 10.18 11.21 14.80
N CYS A 53 9.66 10.13 14.21
CA CYS A 53 8.35 9.60 14.57
C CYS A 53 8.37 8.97 15.97
N THR A 54 7.46 9.43 16.83
CA THR A 54 7.31 8.96 18.22
C THR A 54 6.20 7.91 18.38
N SER A 55 5.57 7.48 17.30
CA SER A 55 4.44 6.53 17.31
C SER A 55 3.23 6.99 18.13
N CYS A 56 2.96 8.30 18.17
CA CYS A 56 1.86 8.87 18.97
C CYS A 56 0.44 8.65 18.40
N GLY A 57 0.31 8.28 17.11
CA GLY A 57 -0.99 7.99 16.48
C GLY A 57 -1.75 9.21 15.94
N ALA A 58 -1.30 10.45 16.17
CA ALA A 58 -2.04 11.64 15.75
C ALA A 58 -2.35 11.71 14.24
N CYS A 59 -1.48 11.17 13.39
CA CYS A 59 -1.70 11.11 11.95
C CYS A 59 -2.77 10.08 11.53
N VAL A 60 -2.94 9.01 12.31
CA VAL A 60 -4.00 8.01 12.12
C VAL A 60 -5.34 8.66 12.40
N ASP A 61 -5.47 9.30 13.57
CA ASP A 61 -6.72 9.95 13.99
C ASP A 61 -7.12 11.11 13.07
N ALA A 62 -6.14 11.83 12.51
CA ALA A 62 -6.37 12.95 11.61
C ALA A 62 -6.77 12.53 10.18
N CYS A 63 -6.60 11.27 9.80
CA CYS A 63 -6.89 10.83 8.43
C CYS A 63 -8.38 10.47 8.28
N PRO A 64 -9.22 11.29 7.60
CA PRO A 64 -10.65 11.02 7.49
C PRO A 64 -10.98 9.77 6.64
N ARG A 65 -9.99 9.26 5.89
CA ARG A 65 -10.10 8.05 5.06
C ARG A 65 -9.51 6.80 5.71
N ASN A 66 -9.00 6.90 6.94
CA ASN A 66 -8.38 5.79 7.68
C ASN A 66 -7.27 5.05 6.88
N ILE A 67 -6.48 5.81 6.10
CA ILE A 67 -5.44 5.25 5.21
C ILE A 67 -4.18 4.89 5.98
N ILE A 68 -3.90 5.64 7.05
CA ILE A 68 -2.69 5.48 7.85
C ILE A 68 -3.03 4.54 8.99
N GLU A 69 -2.22 3.51 9.18
CA GLU A 69 -2.31 2.59 10.32
C GLU A 69 -0.94 2.44 11.00
N MET A 70 -0.97 2.19 12.31
CA MET A 70 0.24 1.88 13.06
C MET A 70 0.65 0.42 12.82
N ARG A 71 1.88 0.21 12.38
CA ARG A 71 2.49 -1.13 12.25
C ARG A 71 3.71 -1.28 13.17
N PRO A 72 3.95 -2.48 13.72
CA PRO A 72 5.10 -2.74 14.57
C PRO A 72 6.42 -2.51 13.83
N LYS A 73 7.41 -1.96 14.54
CA LYS A 73 8.75 -1.70 13.98
C LYS A 73 9.56 -3.00 13.93
N ASN A 74 9.67 -3.58 12.74
CA ASN A 74 10.51 -4.75 12.51
C ASN A 74 12.00 -4.37 12.40
N LYS A 75 12.89 -5.39 12.45
CA LYS A 75 14.32 -5.20 12.18
C LYS A 75 14.51 -4.51 10.83
N ARG A 76 15.35 -3.47 10.77
CA ARG A 76 15.59 -2.65 9.55
C ARG A 76 14.31 -2.04 8.96
N ASP A 77 13.27 -1.85 9.77
CA ASP A 77 12.00 -1.27 9.33
C ASP A 77 11.36 -2.01 8.13
N LEU A 78 11.48 -3.34 8.13
CA LEU A 78 10.89 -4.20 7.10
C LEU A 78 9.36 -4.19 7.20
N LYS A 79 8.68 -3.85 6.11
CA LYS A 79 7.22 -3.83 6.05
C LYS A 79 6.72 -4.54 4.80
N ILE A 80 5.67 -5.34 4.96
CA ILE A 80 4.86 -5.87 3.87
C ILE A 80 3.40 -5.54 4.19
N TYR A 81 2.73 -4.87 3.26
CA TYR A 81 1.34 -4.44 3.42
C TYR A 81 0.68 -4.30 2.05
N VAL A 82 -0.65 -4.23 2.05
CA VAL A 82 -1.43 -3.92 0.84
C VAL A 82 -1.49 -2.40 0.72
N GLY A 83 -0.97 -1.84 -0.37
CA GLY A 83 -0.97 -0.38 -0.61
C GLY A 83 -2.30 0.15 -1.14
N CYS A 84 -3.21 -0.73 -1.54
CA CYS A 84 -4.55 -0.41 -1.98
C CYS A 84 -5.53 -0.48 -0.80
N LEU A 85 -6.51 0.44 -0.76
CA LEU A 85 -7.63 0.43 0.19
C LEU A 85 -8.99 0.43 -0.50
N ASN A 86 -9.00 0.25 -1.83
CA ASN A 86 -10.23 0.19 -2.61
C ASN A 86 -10.99 -1.12 -2.32
N GLU A 87 -12.26 -0.99 -1.91
CA GLU A 87 -13.18 -2.09 -1.59
C GLU A 87 -14.18 -2.42 -2.72
N ASP A 88 -14.13 -1.67 -3.83
CA ASP A 88 -14.89 -1.95 -5.03
C ASP A 88 -14.54 -3.33 -5.60
N LYS A 89 -15.47 -3.88 -6.37
CA LYS A 89 -15.19 -5.11 -7.14
C LYS A 89 -13.99 -4.90 -8.06
N GLY A 90 -13.12 -5.89 -8.16
CA GLY A 90 -11.83 -5.76 -8.84
C GLY A 90 -11.88 -5.21 -10.27
N GLY A 91 -12.92 -5.51 -11.05
CA GLY A 91 -13.09 -4.92 -12.39
C GLY A 91 -13.38 -3.41 -12.39
N ILE A 92 -14.04 -2.90 -11.35
CA ILE A 92 -14.26 -1.45 -11.15
C ILE A 92 -12.96 -0.82 -10.63
N ALA A 93 -12.39 -1.41 -9.58
CA ALA A 93 -11.15 -0.91 -8.96
C ALA A 93 -10.00 -0.81 -9.98
N LYS A 94 -9.81 -1.83 -10.83
CA LYS A 94 -8.77 -1.87 -11.86
C LYS A 94 -8.97 -0.85 -12.99
N ARG A 95 -10.21 -0.41 -13.24
CA ARG A 95 -10.49 0.69 -14.17
C ARG A 95 -10.07 2.05 -13.60
N ALA A 96 -10.26 2.24 -12.30
CA ALA A 96 -9.86 3.46 -11.62
C ALA A 96 -8.34 3.52 -11.33
N CYS A 97 -7.70 2.36 -11.08
CA CYS A 97 -6.29 2.31 -10.71
C CYS A 97 -5.62 1.01 -11.21
N GLU A 98 -4.53 1.16 -11.98
CA GLU A 98 -3.80 0.03 -12.54
C GLU A 98 -3.20 -0.87 -11.44
N VAL A 99 -2.79 -0.31 -10.30
CA VAL A 99 -2.20 -1.09 -9.20
C VAL A 99 -3.22 -1.51 -8.14
N ALA A 100 -4.52 -1.42 -8.44
CA ALA A 100 -5.57 -1.78 -7.49
C ALA A 100 -5.50 -3.27 -7.08
N CYS A 101 -5.83 -3.55 -5.82
CA CYS A 101 -6.17 -4.91 -5.42
C CYS A 101 -7.48 -5.32 -6.12
N ILE A 102 -7.50 -6.50 -6.72
CA ILE A 102 -8.67 -7.02 -7.44
C ILE A 102 -9.41 -8.14 -6.70
N GLY A 103 -9.07 -8.38 -5.44
CA GLY A 103 -9.74 -9.38 -4.61
C GLY A 103 -9.51 -10.84 -5.02
N CYS A 104 -8.42 -11.16 -5.73
CA CYS A 104 -8.20 -12.49 -6.30
C CYS A 104 -7.76 -13.59 -5.30
N ALA A 105 -7.62 -13.28 -4.00
CA ALA A 105 -7.26 -14.19 -2.91
C ALA A 105 -5.93 -14.99 -3.04
N LYS A 106 -5.16 -14.89 -4.12
CA LYS A 106 -3.86 -15.60 -4.28
C LYS A 106 -2.87 -15.37 -3.13
N CYS A 107 -2.88 -14.17 -2.57
CA CYS A 107 -2.02 -13.81 -1.44
C CYS A 107 -2.44 -14.49 -0.12
N GLU A 108 -3.73 -14.76 0.06
CA GLU A 108 -4.28 -15.53 1.17
C GLU A 108 -3.89 -17.01 1.04
N GLU A 109 -4.10 -17.59 -0.14
CA GLU A 109 -3.77 -19.00 -0.42
C GLU A 109 -2.28 -19.34 -0.22
N VAL A 110 -1.37 -18.43 -0.61
CA VAL A 110 0.08 -18.68 -0.51
C VAL A 110 0.64 -18.44 0.89
N CYS A 111 -0.13 -17.82 1.79
CA CYS A 111 0.36 -17.40 3.10
C CYS A 111 0.51 -18.58 4.06
N PRO A 112 1.74 -18.99 4.44
CA PRO A 112 1.95 -20.17 5.29
C PRO A 112 1.53 -19.97 6.75
N LYS A 113 1.20 -18.73 7.14
CA LYS A 113 0.83 -18.35 8.51
C LYS A 113 -0.62 -17.89 8.64
N GLY A 114 -1.38 -17.88 7.54
CA GLY A 114 -2.75 -17.35 7.55
C GLY A 114 -2.84 -15.87 7.95
N ALA A 115 -1.77 -15.09 7.72
CA ALA A 115 -1.69 -13.68 8.10
C ALA A 115 -2.44 -12.74 7.14
N VAL A 116 -3.03 -13.26 6.07
CA VAL A 116 -3.73 -12.48 5.05
C VAL A 116 -5.20 -12.86 5.11
N THR A 117 -6.07 -11.86 5.14
CA THR A 117 -7.53 -12.04 5.12
C THR A 117 -8.14 -11.22 4.00
N MET A 118 -9.26 -11.71 3.46
CA MET A 118 -10.04 -11.00 2.45
C MET A 118 -11.30 -10.40 3.07
N VAL A 119 -11.46 -9.08 2.94
CA VAL A 119 -12.63 -8.33 3.42
C VAL A 119 -13.04 -7.35 2.32
N ASN A 120 -14.33 -7.35 1.92
CA ASN A 120 -14.86 -6.42 0.90
C ASN A 120 -14.02 -6.33 -0.39
N ASN A 121 -13.68 -7.47 -1.01
CA ASN A 121 -12.81 -7.55 -2.20
C ASN A 121 -11.37 -7.02 -2.02
N LEU A 122 -10.98 -6.68 -0.80
CA LEU A 122 -9.67 -6.16 -0.45
C LEU A 122 -8.90 -7.16 0.43
N ALA A 123 -7.60 -7.27 0.19
CA ALA A 123 -6.72 -8.07 1.01
C ALA A 123 -6.18 -7.21 2.18
N TYR A 124 -6.15 -7.77 3.37
CA TYR A 124 -5.48 -7.19 4.54
C TYR A 124 -4.38 -8.13 5.03
N ILE A 125 -3.20 -7.59 5.35
CA ILE A 125 -2.08 -8.35 5.89
C ILE A 125 -1.89 -7.94 7.35
N ASP A 126 -2.22 -8.84 8.27
CA ASP A 126 -2.01 -8.63 9.69
C ASP A 126 -0.50 -8.67 10.02
N PRO A 127 0.08 -7.56 10.51
CA PRO A 127 1.51 -7.49 10.80
C PRO A 127 1.94 -8.34 12.00
N VAL A 128 1.02 -8.76 12.88
CA VAL A 128 1.32 -9.60 14.05
C VAL A 128 1.62 -11.04 13.62
N PHE A 129 0.87 -11.57 12.65
CA PHE A 129 1.06 -12.93 12.14
C PHE A 129 2.03 -13.02 10.96
N CYS A 130 2.26 -11.90 10.26
CA CYS A 130 3.13 -11.87 9.09
C CYS A 130 4.60 -12.08 9.45
N THR A 131 5.21 -13.12 8.87
CA THR A 131 6.63 -13.45 9.04
C THR A 131 7.54 -12.79 8.00
N LEU A 132 7.01 -11.85 7.20
CA LEU A 132 7.76 -11.11 6.18
C LEU A 132 8.42 -12.00 5.11
N CYS A 133 7.77 -13.13 4.78
CA CYS A 133 8.33 -14.14 3.86
C CYS A 133 8.26 -13.76 2.35
N ARG A 134 7.59 -12.65 2.01
CA ARG A 134 7.41 -12.11 0.64
C ARG A 134 6.66 -12.96 -0.40
N LYS A 135 6.16 -14.14 -0.02
CA LYS A 135 5.39 -15.01 -0.95
C LYS A 135 4.16 -14.31 -1.54
N CYS A 136 3.45 -13.50 -0.75
CA CYS A 136 2.28 -12.75 -1.21
C CYS A 136 2.65 -11.70 -2.26
N VAL A 137 3.81 -11.06 -2.14
CA VAL A 137 4.32 -10.05 -3.09
C VAL A 137 4.55 -10.69 -4.46
N ASP A 138 5.14 -11.89 -4.49
CA ASP A 138 5.48 -12.58 -5.73
C ASP A 138 4.25 -13.04 -6.54
N VAL A 139 3.11 -13.29 -5.87
CA VAL A 139 1.88 -13.80 -6.53
C VAL A 139 0.87 -12.71 -6.87
N CYS A 140 1.07 -11.47 -6.40
CA CYS A 140 0.12 -10.38 -6.62
C CYS A 140 0.17 -9.91 -8.08
N PRO A 141 -0.88 -10.13 -8.89
CA PRO A 141 -0.85 -9.82 -10.33
C PRO A 141 -0.90 -8.32 -10.63
N THR A 142 -1.31 -7.50 -9.66
CA THR A 142 -1.40 -6.04 -9.81
C THR A 142 -0.32 -5.28 -9.05
N HIS A 143 0.59 -6.00 -8.38
CA HIS A 143 1.63 -5.40 -7.54
C HIS A 143 1.08 -4.46 -6.45
N ALA A 144 -0.17 -4.68 -6.02
CA ALA A 144 -0.82 -3.93 -4.94
C ALA A 144 -0.17 -4.16 -3.56
N ILE A 145 0.64 -5.21 -3.41
CA ILE A 145 1.34 -5.55 -2.16
C ILE A 145 2.75 -4.95 -2.22
N VAL A 146 3.02 -4.05 -1.27
CA VAL A 146 4.27 -3.29 -1.20
C VAL A 146 5.21 -3.94 -0.18
N GLU A 147 6.48 -4.06 -0.53
CA GLU A 147 7.57 -4.44 0.39
C GLU A 147 8.56 -3.27 0.52
N THR A 148 8.91 -2.87 1.75
CA THR A 148 9.86 -1.76 2.00
C THR A 148 11.07 -2.23 2.79
N ASN A 149 12.24 -1.63 2.52
CA ASN A 149 13.52 -1.89 3.21
C ASN A 149 14.06 -3.32 3.10
N PHE A 150 13.55 -4.11 2.15
CA PHE A 150 14.08 -5.44 1.86
C PHE A 150 15.37 -5.34 1.02
N PRO A 151 16.35 -6.24 1.26
CA PRO A 151 17.47 -6.39 0.34
C PRO A 151 16.95 -6.74 -1.06
N PRO A 152 17.59 -6.22 -2.13
CA PRO A 152 17.19 -6.51 -3.49
C PRO A 152 17.16 -8.02 -3.71
N LYS A 153 16.07 -8.52 -4.30
CA LYS A 153 15.97 -9.94 -4.69
C LYS A 153 17.06 -10.20 -5.72
N LYS A 154 17.88 -11.23 -5.53
CA LYS A 154 18.81 -11.68 -6.57
C LYS A 154 17.96 -12.07 -7.79
N GLU A 155 18.17 -11.40 -8.92
CA GLU A 155 17.47 -11.72 -10.17
C GLU A 155 17.73 -13.19 -10.53
N LYS A 156 16.67 -13.96 -10.69
CA LYS A 156 16.76 -15.27 -11.32
C LYS A 156 16.78 -15.01 -12.82
N VAL A 157 17.94 -15.11 -13.44
CA VAL A 157 18.09 -15.09 -14.90
C VAL A 157 17.25 -16.23 -15.49
N THR A 158 16.07 -15.91 -16.01
CA THR A 158 15.27 -16.83 -16.81
C THR A 158 15.87 -16.86 -18.21
N VAL A 159 16.68 -17.87 -18.51
CA VAL A 159 17.15 -18.12 -19.87
C VAL A 159 15.96 -18.61 -20.69
N SER A 160 15.33 -17.70 -21.43
CA SER A 160 14.32 -18.00 -22.44
C SER A 160 14.97 -18.88 -23.51
N LYS A 161 14.59 -20.17 -23.58
CA LYS A 161 14.99 -21.03 -24.70
C LYS A 161 14.38 -20.49 -25.98
N VAL A 162 15.19 -19.81 -26.80
CA VAL A 162 14.85 -19.48 -28.19
C VAL A 162 14.66 -20.79 -28.95
N LYS A 163 13.44 -21.03 -29.45
CA LYS A 163 13.20 -22.07 -30.46
C LYS A 163 13.86 -21.59 -31.75
N VAL A 164 14.90 -22.28 -32.20
CA VAL A 164 15.44 -22.13 -33.55
C VAL A 164 14.52 -22.96 -34.46
N GLU A 165 13.66 -22.29 -35.21
CA GLU A 165 12.97 -22.90 -36.35
C GLU A 165 13.96 -22.96 -37.51
N ASN A 166 14.49 -24.16 -37.77
CA ASN A 166 15.22 -24.47 -39.00
C ASN A 166 14.18 -24.64 -40.11
N ASN A 167 14.14 -23.71 -41.07
CA ASN A 167 13.50 -23.96 -42.36
C ASN A 167 14.56 -24.45 -43.35
N ALA A 168 14.24 -25.60 -43.94
CA ALA A 168 14.98 -26.32 -44.97
C ALA A 168 15.05 -25.56 -46.30
#